data_AF-A0A382CIM4-F1
#
_entry.id   AF-A0A382CIM4-F1
#
_cell.length_a   1.000
_cell.length_b   1.000
_cell.length_c   1.000
_cell.angle_alpha   90.00
_cell.angle_beta   90.00
_cell.angle_gamma   90.00
#
_symmetry.space_group_name_H-M   'P 1'
#
loop_
_entity.id
_entity.type
_entity.pdbx_description
1 polymer ?
#
loop_
_entity_poly.entity_id
_entity_poly.type
_entity_poly.pdbx_seq_one_letter_code
_entity_poly.pdbx_strand_id
1 'polypeptide(L)'
;MSKFDVIFGMVDKMGSLGMLTMWLAFYTTTVICMLVDDTEGKIRDFSLLSQVFCCINLCTLGWAITKRSNVVETSLLTVNTDLAATIVAWAYFGGDVFSSSAIGVFNYFHVIFAFVMFINNLAGFVVIATDYDGWVEFKGENQVGAAGNRANV
;
A
#
# COMPACT_ATOMS: atom_id res chain seq x y z
N MET A 1 -0.09 23.35 8.85
CA MET A 1 -0.06 21.91 8.52
C MET A 1 -1.36 21.33 9.03
N SER A 2 -2.25 20.95 8.12
CA SER A 2 -3.53 20.31 8.44
C SER A 2 -3.28 18.93 9.04
N LYS A 3 -4.27 18.37 9.76
CA LYS A 3 -4.19 16.98 10.24
C LYS A 3 -4.10 15.98 9.08
N PHE A 4 -4.68 16.31 7.92
CA PHE A 4 -4.58 15.49 6.72
C PHE A 4 -3.17 15.53 6.10
N ASP A 5 -2.45 16.65 6.21
CA ASP A 5 -1.03 16.74 5.80
C ASP A 5 -0.14 15.84 6.66
N VAL A 6 -0.45 15.72 7.95
CA VAL A 6 0.32 14.86 8.87
C VAL A 6 0.08 13.39 8.55
N ILE A 7 -1.17 13.01 8.28
CA ILE A 7 -1.56 11.60 8.09
C ILE A 7 -1.27 11.12 6.66
N PHE A 8 -1.50 11.97 5.66
CA PHE A 8 -1.44 11.60 4.24
C PHE A 8 -0.38 12.36 3.43
N GLY A 9 0.34 13.31 4.03
CA GLY A 9 1.29 14.15 3.31
C GLY A 9 2.48 13.39 2.71
N MET A 10 2.80 12.19 3.17
CA MET A 10 3.79 11.34 2.51
C MET A 10 3.32 10.89 1.13
N VAL A 11 2.10 10.36 1.04
CA VAL A 11 1.50 9.89 -0.23
C VAL A 11 1.36 11.05 -1.20
N ASP A 12 0.90 12.19 -0.70
CA ASP A 12 0.76 13.41 -1.49
C ASP A 12 2.11 13.88 -2.08
N LYS A 13 3.14 13.99 -1.24
CA LYS A 13 4.50 14.40 -1.68
C LYS A 13 5.17 13.41 -2.62
N MET A 14 4.95 12.12 -2.43
CA MET A 14 5.50 11.08 -3.32
C MET A 14 4.86 11.14 -4.71
N GLY A 15 3.59 11.55 -4.78
CA GLY A 15 2.81 11.57 -6.01
C GLY A 15 2.61 10.17 -6.61
N SER A 16 1.95 10.10 -7.76
CA SER A 16 1.61 8.83 -8.41
C SER A 16 2.83 7.99 -8.78
N LEU A 17 3.87 8.61 -9.32
CA LEU A 17 5.09 7.91 -9.74
C LEU A 17 5.84 7.34 -8.53
N GLY A 18 6.08 8.15 -7.49
CA GLY A 18 6.78 7.69 -6.29
C GLY A 18 6.03 6.56 -5.59
N MET A 19 4.70 6.67 -5.51
CA MET A 19 3.86 5.61 -4.96
C MET A 19 3.94 4.31 -5.76
N LEU A 20 3.79 4.36 -7.09
CA LEU A 20 3.92 3.18 -7.94
C LEU A 20 5.31 2.55 -7.86
N THR A 21 6.39 3.36 -7.87
CA THR A 21 7.76 2.86 -7.76
C THR A 21 8.03 2.20 -6.41
N MET A 22 7.55 2.76 -5.30
CA MET A 22 7.70 2.15 -3.98
C MET A 22 7.03 0.78 -3.91
N TRP A 23 5.77 0.67 -4.37
CA TRP A 23 5.05 -0.61 -4.36
C TRP A 23 5.66 -1.63 -5.32
N LEU A 24 6.11 -1.19 -6.50
CA LEU A 24 6.81 -2.06 -7.44
C LEU A 24 8.11 -2.60 -6.84
N ALA A 25 8.86 -1.79 -6.08
CA ALA A 25 10.08 -2.26 -5.41
C ALA A 25 9.78 -3.39 -4.42
N PHE A 26 8.75 -3.25 -3.58
CA PHE A 26 8.34 -4.33 -2.66
C PHE A 26 7.92 -5.60 -3.41
N TYR A 27 7.16 -5.45 -4.49
CA TYR A 27 6.77 -6.56 -5.34
C TYR A 27 7.99 -7.29 -5.92
N THR A 28 8.89 -6.56 -6.59
CA THR A 28 10.08 -7.14 -7.24
C THR A 28 10.99 -7.82 -6.22
N THR A 29 11.24 -7.23 -5.05
CA THR A 29 12.05 -7.86 -4.02
C THR A 29 11.44 -9.18 -3.54
N THR A 30 10.12 -9.24 -3.35
CA THR A 30 9.46 -10.51 -2.96
C THR A 30 9.61 -11.58 -4.02
N VAL A 31 9.40 -11.22 -5.30
CA VAL A 31 9.54 -12.16 -6.42
C VAL A 31 10.97 -12.71 -6.47
N ILE A 32 11.97 -11.85 -6.27
CA ILE A 32 13.37 -12.29 -6.18
C ILE A 32 13.55 -13.26 -5.02
N CYS A 33 13.06 -12.95 -3.81
CA CYS A 33 13.11 -13.87 -2.68
C CYS A 33 12.47 -15.23 -3.03
N MET A 34 11.33 -15.25 -3.71
CA MET A 34 10.67 -16.50 -4.13
C MET A 34 11.44 -17.28 -5.21
N LEU A 35 12.23 -16.60 -6.04
CA LEU A 35 13.02 -17.23 -7.10
C LEU A 35 14.34 -17.83 -6.59
N VAL A 36 14.91 -17.27 -5.51
CA VAL A 36 16.23 -17.67 -4.98
C VAL A 36 16.15 -18.58 -3.75
N ASP A 37 14.94 -18.87 -3.27
CA ASP A 37 14.69 -19.63 -2.05
C ASP A 37 13.75 -20.80 -2.35
N ASP A 38 14.21 -22.00 -2.00
CA ASP A 38 13.52 -23.28 -2.23
C ASP A 38 12.57 -23.67 -1.09
N THR A 39 12.30 -22.77 -0.14
CA THR A 39 11.31 -23.01 0.92
C THR A 39 9.94 -23.30 0.31
N GLU A 40 9.29 -24.36 0.77
CA GLU A 40 7.96 -24.79 0.33
C GLU A 40 6.92 -24.70 1.45
N GLY A 41 5.66 -25.00 1.09
CA GLY A 41 4.52 -25.01 2.01
C GLY A 41 4.06 -23.60 2.40
N LYS A 42 3.49 -23.48 3.60
CA LYS A 42 2.79 -22.26 4.05
C LYS A 42 3.60 -20.97 3.90
N ILE A 43 4.91 -21.03 4.12
CA ILE A 43 5.80 -19.86 3.99
C ILE A 43 5.78 -19.33 2.56
N ARG A 44 5.91 -20.21 1.56
CA ARG A 44 5.89 -19.85 0.14
C ARG A 44 4.48 -19.49 -0.32
N ASP A 45 3.48 -20.26 0.10
CA ASP A 45 2.08 -20.05 -0.28
C ASP A 45 1.55 -18.70 0.22
N PHE A 46 1.92 -18.30 1.43
CA PHE A 46 1.63 -16.97 1.96
C PHE A 46 2.28 -15.86 1.13
N SER A 47 3.56 -15.98 0.79
CA SER A 47 4.25 -14.98 -0.03
C SER A 47 3.61 -14.86 -1.40
N LEU A 48 3.29 -15.98 -2.04
CA LEU A 48 2.63 -16.01 -3.34
C LEU A 48 1.25 -15.34 -3.27
N LEU A 49 0.44 -15.67 -2.27
CA LEU A 49 -0.86 -15.06 -2.07
C LEU A 49 -0.75 -13.54 -1.82
N SER A 50 0.20 -13.13 -0.98
CA SER A 50 0.48 -11.71 -0.73
C SER A 50 0.92 -10.98 -2.01
N GLN A 51 1.67 -11.64 -2.90
CA GLN A 51 2.06 -11.04 -4.19
C GLN A 51 0.90 -10.92 -5.17
N VAL A 52 -0.05 -11.86 -5.15
CA VAL A 52 -1.26 -11.75 -5.96
C VAL A 52 -2.07 -10.52 -5.54
N PHE A 53 -2.26 -10.30 -4.24
CA PHE A 53 -2.95 -9.10 -3.75
C PHE A 53 -2.20 -7.80 -4.07
N CYS A 54 -0.87 -7.80 -3.90
CA CYS A 54 -0.03 -6.66 -4.25
C CYS A 54 -0.12 -6.31 -5.74
N CYS A 55 -0.10 -7.32 -6.62
CA CYS A 55 -0.33 -7.15 -8.06
C CYS A 55 -1.69 -6.56 -8.39
N ILE A 56 -2.75 -7.08 -7.77
CA ILE A 56 -4.11 -6.55 -7.96
C ILE A 56 -4.15 -5.08 -7.53
N ASN A 57 -3.59 -4.75 -6.35
CA ASN A 57 -3.49 -3.39 -5.84
C ASN A 57 -2.74 -2.45 -6.80
N LEU A 58 -1.56 -2.86 -7.29
CA LEU A 58 -0.79 -2.10 -8.28
C LEU A 58 -1.59 -1.84 -9.56
N CYS A 59 -2.27 -2.86 -10.09
CA CYS A 59 -3.14 -2.72 -11.25
C CYS A 59 -4.33 -1.79 -10.98
N THR A 60 -4.98 -1.90 -9.81
CA THR A 60 -6.10 -1.03 -9.42
C THR A 60 -5.64 0.42 -9.26
N LEU A 61 -4.50 0.66 -8.61
CA LEU A 61 -3.90 1.99 -8.44
C LEU A 61 -3.57 2.60 -9.81
N GLY A 62 -2.89 1.84 -10.68
CA GLY A 62 -2.58 2.28 -12.05
C GLY A 62 -3.84 2.62 -12.85
N TRP A 63 -4.86 1.76 -12.82
CA TRP A 63 -6.13 2.01 -13.48
C TRP A 63 -6.83 3.27 -12.95
N ALA A 64 -6.93 3.44 -11.64
CA ALA A 64 -7.58 4.61 -11.03
C ALA A 64 -6.85 5.93 -11.37
N ILE A 65 -5.52 5.91 -11.44
CA ILE A 65 -4.71 7.04 -11.91
C ILE A 65 -5.03 7.37 -13.38
N THR A 66 -5.14 6.36 -14.26
CA THR A 66 -5.52 6.61 -15.68
C THR A 66 -6.91 7.24 -15.81
N LYS A 67 -7.80 7.00 -14.84
CA LYS A 67 -9.14 7.61 -14.74
C LYS A 67 -9.15 8.96 -14.02
N ARG A 68 -7.98 9.54 -13.71
CA ARG A 68 -7.82 10.82 -13.02
C ARG A 68 -8.43 10.87 -11.62
N SER A 69 -8.44 9.73 -10.92
CA SER A 69 -8.83 9.68 -9.51
C SER A 69 -7.77 10.38 -8.64
N ASN A 70 -8.18 10.93 -7.50
CA ASN A 70 -7.25 11.54 -6.55
C ASN A 70 -6.27 10.47 -6.03
N VAL A 71 -4.96 10.74 -6.08
CA VAL A 71 -3.92 9.75 -5.73
C VAL A 71 -3.94 9.37 -4.26
N VAL A 72 -4.22 10.32 -3.36
CA VAL A 72 -4.27 10.07 -1.92
C VAL A 72 -5.45 9.17 -1.58
N GLU A 73 -6.64 9.50 -2.08
CA GLU A 73 -7.85 8.69 -1.87
C GLU A 73 -7.73 7.31 -2.49
N THR A 74 -7.22 7.24 -3.73
CA THR A 74 -6.98 5.96 -4.40
C THR A 74 -6.00 5.11 -3.60
N SER A 75 -4.86 5.67 -3.23
CA SER A 75 -3.86 4.95 -2.44
C SER A 75 -4.42 4.51 -1.10
N LEU A 76 -5.15 5.39 -0.39
CA LEU A 76 -5.74 5.04 0.89
C LEU A 76 -6.64 3.81 0.77
N LEU A 77 -7.48 3.73 -0.26
CA LEU A 77 -8.41 2.61 -0.43
C LEU A 77 -7.71 1.34 -0.92
N THR A 78 -6.90 1.44 -1.97
CA THR A 78 -6.30 0.25 -2.60
C THR A 78 -5.21 -0.36 -1.72
N VAL A 79 -4.32 0.47 -1.16
CA VAL A 79 -3.28 0.01 -0.24
C VAL A 79 -3.91 -0.57 1.01
N ASN A 80 -4.92 0.08 1.60
CA ASN A 80 -5.52 -0.47 2.82
C ASN A 80 -6.21 -1.82 2.58
N THR A 81 -6.76 -2.03 1.38
CA THR A 81 -7.30 -3.33 0.97
C THR A 81 -6.21 -4.39 0.86
N ASP A 82 -5.07 -4.05 0.26
CA ASP A 82 -3.89 -4.93 0.15
C ASP A 82 -3.35 -5.33 1.52
N LEU A 83 -3.13 -4.35 2.42
CA LEU A 83 -2.63 -4.59 3.77
C LEU A 83 -3.61 -5.46 4.59
N ALA A 84 -4.92 -5.21 4.46
CA ALA A 84 -5.95 -6.05 5.08
C ALA A 84 -5.90 -7.48 4.56
N ALA A 85 -5.76 -7.66 3.24
CA ALA A 85 -5.66 -8.97 2.61
C ALA A 85 -4.41 -9.72 3.09
N THR A 86 -3.25 -9.04 3.24
CA THR A 86 -2.04 -9.62 3.83
C THR A 86 -2.26 -10.07 5.28
N ILE A 87 -2.93 -9.27 6.10
CA ILE A 87 -3.24 -9.63 7.51
C ILE A 87 -4.19 -10.83 7.57
N VAL A 88 -5.23 -10.85 6.73
CA VAL A 88 -6.18 -11.97 6.65
C VAL A 88 -5.49 -13.23 6.14
N ALA A 89 -4.62 -13.13 5.13
CA ALA A 89 -3.80 -14.24 4.67
C ALA A 89 -2.90 -14.78 5.77
N TRP A 90 -2.24 -13.91 6.52
CA TRP A 90 -1.40 -14.30 7.66
C TRP A 90 -2.20 -15.07 8.72
N ALA A 91 -3.39 -14.57 9.06
CA ALA A 91 -4.31 -15.24 9.98
C ALA A 91 -4.77 -16.60 9.43
N TYR A 92 -5.08 -16.70 8.13
CA TYR A 92 -5.48 -17.93 7.46
C TYR A 92 -4.42 -19.04 7.55
N PHE A 93 -3.14 -18.69 7.40
CA PHE A 93 -2.03 -19.64 7.55
C PHE A 93 -1.65 -19.92 9.02
N GLY A 94 -2.36 -19.34 9.99
CA GLY A 94 -2.15 -19.56 11.42
C GLY A 94 -0.89 -18.89 11.98
N GLY A 95 -0.36 -17.87 11.29
CA GLY A 95 0.86 -17.16 11.66
C GLY A 95 2.18 -17.91 11.41
N ASP A 96 2.09 -19.15 10.93
CA ASP A 96 3.19 -20.07 10.65
C ASP A 96 3.77 -19.86 9.24
N VAL A 97 4.17 -18.61 8.97
CA VAL A 97 4.69 -18.17 7.65
C VAL A 97 6.08 -17.53 7.76
N PHE A 98 6.68 -17.65 8.93
CA PHE A 98 7.94 -17.05 9.32
C PHE A 98 9.03 -18.10 9.45
N SER A 99 10.23 -17.78 9.00
CA SER A 99 11.40 -18.66 9.16
C SER A 99 12.70 -17.86 8.99
N SER A 100 13.84 -18.55 9.15
CA SER A 100 15.16 -18.00 8.86
C SER A 100 15.55 -18.05 7.37
N SER A 101 14.68 -18.53 6.49
CA SER A 101 14.92 -18.47 5.04
C SER A 101 14.68 -17.06 4.50
N ALA A 102 15.14 -16.76 3.29
CA ALA A 102 15.00 -15.43 2.71
C ALA A 102 13.52 -15.04 2.58
N ILE A 103 12.66 -15.95 2.12
CA ILE A 103 11.21 -15.76 2.03
C ILE A 103 10.61 -15.57 3.44
N GLY A 104 11.01 -16.41 4.40
CA GLY A 104 10.50 -16.32 5.77
C GLY A 104 10.82 -14.99 6.45
N VAL A 105 12.04 -14.48 6.25
CA VAL A 105 12.46 -13.14 6.72
C VAL A 105 11.67 -12.04 6.02
N PHE A 106 11.44 -12.16 4.71
CA PHE A 106 10.65 -11.16 3.98
C PHE A 106 9.17 -11.17 4.38
N ASN A 107 8.63 -12.32 4.77
CA ASN A 107 7.27 -12.43 5.31
C ASN A 107 7.12 -11.67 6.63
N TYR A 108 8.15 -11.63 7.50
CA TYR A 108 8.14 -10.74 8.67
C TYR A 108 7.95 -9.29 8.26
N PHE A 109 8.72 -8.84 7.26
CA PHE A 109 8.61 -7.47 6.75
C PHE A 109 7.19 -7.18 6.25
N HIS A 110 6.63 -8.05 5.41
CA HIS A 110 5.26 -7.88 4.90
C HIS A 110 4.21 -7.79 5.99
N VAL A 111 4.23 -8.73 6.95
CA VAL A 111 3.19 -8.78 8.00
C VAL A 111 3.30 -7.58 8.93
N ILE A 112 4.51 -7.24 9.39
CA ILE A 112 4.72 -6.11 10.30
C ILE A 112 4.36 -4.79 9.60
N PHE A 113 4.83 -4.61 8.36
CA PHE A 113 4.50 -3.42 7.57
C PHE A 113 3.00 -3.32 7.32
N ALA A 114 2.34 -4.43 6.97
CA ALA A 114 0.90 -4.49 6.79
C ALA A 114 0.16 -4.04 8.05
N PHE A 115 0.50 -4.58 9.23
CA PHE A 115 -0.13 -4.17 10.48
C PHE A 115 0.06 -2.69 10.79
N VAL A 116 1.30 -2.19 10.75
CA VAL A 116 1.59 -0.79 11.11
C VAL A 116 0.88 0.18 10.17
N MET A 117 0.97 -0.07 8.86
CA MET A 117 0.36 0.82 7.88
C MET A 117 -1.16 0.71 7.84
N PHE A 118 -1.72 -0.48 8.09
CA PHE A 118 -3.16 -0.69 8.18
C PHE A 118 -3.74 0.08 9.38
N ILE A 119 -3.10 0.01 10.55
CA ILE A 119 -3.52 0.78 11.73
C ILE A 119 -3.43 2.29 11.47
N ASN A 120 -2.34 2.75 10.84
CA ASN A 120 -2.20 4.17 10.47
C ASN A 120 -3.34 4.63 9.54
N ASN A 121 -3.69 3.82 8.53
CA ASN A 121 -4.78 4.13 7.62
C ASN A 121 -6.16 4.06 8.29
N LEU A 122 -6.38 3.14 9.23
CA LEU A 122 -7.58 3.12 10.07
C LEU A 122 -7.74 4.40 10.87
N ALA A 123 -6.67 4.91 11.49
CA ALA A 123 -6.70 6.21 12.15
C ALA A 123 -7.06 7.33 11.14
N GLY A 124 -6.52 7.28 9.92
CA GLY A 124 -6.90 8.17 8.83
C GLY A 124 -8.40 8.11 8.50
N PHE A 125 -9.01 6.93 8.40
CA PHE A 125 -10.46 6.79 8.19
C PHE A 125 -11.29 7.37 9.33
N VAL A 126 -10.86 7.19 10.57
CA VAL A 126 -11.52 7.83 11.73
C VAL A 126 -11.47 9.34 11.61
N VAL A 127 -10.32 9.91 11.26
CA VAL A 127 -10.18 11.36 11.08
C VAL A 127 -11.08 11.87 9.96
N ILE A 128 -11.14 11.18 8.82
CA ILE A 128 -12.04 11.51 7.71
C ILE A 128 -13.51 11.44 8.16
N ALA A 129 -13.89 10.42 8.93
CA ALA A 129 -15.26 10.27 9.41
C ALA A 129 -15.67 11.39 10.37
N THR A 130 -14.72 11.90 11.17
CA THR A 130 -14.97 13.01 12.11
C THR A 130 -14.89 14.40 11.47
N ASP A 131 -14.27 14.53 10.30
CA ASP A 131 -14.09 15.80 9.59
C ASP A 131 -14.08 15.57 8.08
N TYR A 132 -15.25 15.26 7.55
CA TYR A 132 -15.42 14.98 6.14
C TYR A 132 -15.23 16.22 5.27
N ASP A 133 -15.69 17.39 5.73
CA ASP A 133 -15.58 18.64 4.99
C ASP A 133 -14.10 19.05 4.82
N GLY A 134 -13.30 18.95 5.88
CA GLY A 134 -11.85 19.18 5.80
C GLY A 134 -11.14 18.16 4.90
N TRP A 135 -11.63 16.92 4.84
CA TRP A 135 -11.12 15.93 3.88
C TRP A 135 -11.41 16.31 2.43
N VAL A 136 -12.62 16.79 2.14
CA VAL A 136 -12.99 17.26 0.80
C VAL A 136 -12.16 18.47 0.39
N GLU A 137 -11.93 19.42 1.29
CA GLU A 137 -11.05 20.59 1.07
C GLU A 137 -9.62 20.16 0.75
N PHE A 138 -9.02 19.31 1.59
CA PHE A 138 -7.68 18.75 1.36
C PHE A 138 -7.56 18.04 0.01
N LYS A 139 -8.56 17.23 -0.37
CA LYS A 139 -8.58 16.59 -1.69
C LYS A 139 -8.67 17.60 -2.83
N GLY A 140 -9.45 18.67 -2.65
CA GLY A 140 -9.64 19.75 -3.62
C GLY A 140 -8.36 20.54 -3.88
N GLU A 141 -7.63 20.91 -2.83
CA GLU A 141 -6.32 21.57 -2.93
C GLU A 141 -5.32 20.73 -3.73
N ASN A 142 -5.31 19.41 -3.49
CA ASN A 142 -4.39 18.49 -4.16
C ASN A 142 -4.77 18.17 -5.62
N GLN A 143 -6.04 18.38 -6.03
CA GLN A 143 -6.42 18.32 -7.44
C GLN A 143 -5.89 19.52 -8.24
N VAL A 144 -5.77 20.69 -7.62
CA VAL A 144 -5.19 21.89 -8.26
C VAL A 144 -3.67 21.75 -8.38
N GLY A 145 -3.00 21.14 -7.40
CA GLY A 145 -1.55 20.84 -7.44
C GLY A 145 -1.14 19.80 -8.50
N ALA A 146 -1.98 18.80 -8.76
CA ALA A 146 -1.75 17.79 -9.80
C ALA A 146 -1.83 18.34 -11.24
N ALA A 147 -2.51 19.48 -11.44
CA ALA A 147 -2.47 20.24 -12.69
C ALA A 147 -1.19 21.10 -12.80
N GLY A 148 -0.64 21.57 -11.68
CA GLY A 148 0.57 22.40 -11.63
C GLY A 148 1.89 21.65 -11.87
N ASN A 149 1.95 20.36 -11.56
CA ASN A 149 3.16 19.54 -11.80
C ASN A 149 3.34 19.05 -13.24
N ARG A 150 2.50 19.49 -14.19
CA ARG A 150 2.64 19.18 -15.62
C ARG A 150 3.30 20.30 -16.44
N ALA A 151 3.76 21.38 -15.81
CA ALA A 151 4.45 22.45 -16.53
C ALA A 151 5.93 22.17 -16.84
N ASN A 152 6.51 21.06 -16.33
CA ASN A 152 7.95 20.75 -16.47
C ASN A 152 8.22 19.30 -16.95
N VAL A 153 7.47 18.81 -17.95
CA VAL A 153 7.91 17.68 -18.80
C VAL A 153 7.69 18.04 -20.26
#